data_AF-A0A7J7GRT2-F1
#
_entry.id   AF-A0A7J7GRT2-F1
#
_cell.length_a   1.000
_cell.length_b   1.000
_cell.length_c   1.000
_cell.angle_alpha   90.00
_cell.angle_beta   90.00
_cell.angle_gamma   90.00
#
_symmetry.space_group_name_H-M   'P 1'
#
loop_
_entity.id
_entity.type
_entity.pdbx_description
1 polymer ?
#
loop_
_entity_poly.entity_id
_entity_poly.type
_entity_poly.pdbx_seq_one_letter_code
_entity_poly.pdbx_strand_id
1 'polypeptide(L)'
;MNGNHEIMNIDGDFRFVTKSALDEFRVWADWYCVGNSMKSLCDGLEKPKDLYRGLPLVFPNLKQEISDGVRARFAALRPEGPISSRFLANNLTIVVVGDSVFVHGGLLPSHVDYGLDRINEEVRDWISGLKESVSKNLIRGRNSVVWLRKFSQELAQHCDCSTLEHVLATIPGAKRMIMGHTIQESGINGVCENRAIRIDVGMSKGCINGLPEVLEINGNSELRVLTSNPIYQKRYESSVVESNTKEGLGLLIPEHGPKQVEVKA
;
A
#
# COMPACT_ATOMS: atom_id res chain seq x y z
N MET A 1 -0.30 5.07 -5.08
CA MET A 1 -1.50 4.23 -4.85
C MET A 1 -1.98 4.45 -3.43
N ASN A 2 -3.28 4.27 -3.16
CA ASN A 2 -3.82 4.34 -1.80
C ASN A 2 -3.63 2.99 -1.08
N GLY A 3 -2.92 3.00 0.04
CA GLY A 3 -2.75 1.85 0.93
C GLY A 3 -3.63 1.96 2.18
N ASN A 4 -3.47 1.01 3.11
CA ASN A 4 -4.29 1.00 4.32
C ASN A 4 -4.07 2.25 5.18
N HIS A 5 -2.84 2.76 5.29
CA HIS A 5 -2.55 3.93 6.12
C HIS A 5 -3.09 5.23 5.51
N GLU A 6 -3.09 5.41 4.18
CA GLU A 6 -3.74 6.56 3.52
C GLU A 6 -5.24 6.56 3.82
N ILE A 7 -5.90 5.42 3.58
CA ILE A 7 -7.32 5.23 3.84
C ILE A 7 -7.66 5.45 5.32
N MET A 8 -6.88 4.89 6.25
CA MET A 8 -7.09 5.08 7.67
C MET A 8 -7.04 6.56 8.06
N ASN A 9 -6.07 7.30 7.54
CA ASN A 9 -5.94 8.72 7.85
C ASN A 9 -7.11 9.55 7.30
N ILE A 10 -7.60 9.22 6.10
CA ILE A 10 -8.77 9.86 5.52
C ILE A 10 -10.02 9.54 6.35
N ASP A 11 -10.16 8.30 6.80
CA ASP A 11 -11.28 7.85 7.63
C ASP A 11 -11.18 8.29 9.11
N GLY A 12 -10.18 9.10 9.47
CA GLY A 12 -9.97 9.60 10.84
C GLY A 12 -9.45 8.55 11.83
N ASP A 13 -8.95 7.42 11.34
CA ASP A 13 -8.40 6.33 12.15
C ASP A 13 -6.90 6.53 12.40
N PHE A 14 -6.57 7.15 13.53
CA PHE A 14 -5.19 7.55 13.88
C PHE A 14 -4.47 6.61 14.85
N ARG A 15 -4.91 5.35 14.98
CA ARG A 15 -4.36 4.42 15.98
C ARG A 15 -2.84 4.15 15.88
N PHE A 16 -2.24 4.38 14.70
CA PHE A 16 -0.81 4.18 14.45
C PHE A 16 -0.01 5.49 14.38
N VAL A 17 -0.62 6.63 14.70
CA VAL A 17 0.01 7.94 14.60
C VAL A 17 0.81 8.22 15.89
N THR A 18 2.03 8.73 15.74
CA THR A 18 2.90 9.11 16.86
C THR A 18 2.57 10.53 17.35
N LYS A 19 2.97 10.86 18.59
CA LYS A 19 2.83 12.24 19.12
C LYS A 19 3.53 13.27 18.24
N SER A 20 4.76 12.97 17.79
CA SER A 20 5.52 13.82 16.87
C SER A 20 4.76 14.11 15.57
N ALA A 21 4.12 13.09 14.99
CA ALA A 21 3.33 13.26 13.77
C ALA A 21 2.04 14.06 13.99
N LEU A 22 1.51 14.13 15.22
CA LEU A 22 0.40 15.03 15.56
C LEU A 22 0.89 16.48 15.70
N ASP A 23 2.06 16.68 16.32
CA ASP A 23 2.69 18.00 16.45
C ASP A 23 3.04 18.61 15.09
N GLU A 24 3.50 17.79 14.13
CA GLU A 24 3.74 18.22 12.75
C GLU A 24 2.47 18.77 12.09
N PHE A 25 1.32 18.09 12.26
CA PHE A 25 0.05 18.57 11.70
C PHE A 25 -0.45 19.83 12.40
N ARG A 26 -0.22 19.97 13.72
CA ARG A 26 -0.51 21.21 14.45
C ARG A 26 0.25 22.38 13.84
N VAL A 27 1.58 22.25 13.70
CA VAL A 27 2.43 23.29 13.10
C VAL A 27 2.05 23.58 11.65
N TRP A 28 1.76 22.55 10.86
CA TRP A 28 1.27 22.72 9.49
C TRP A 28 -0.03 23.53 9.45
N ALA A 29 -0.98 23.24 10.34
CA ALA A 29 -2.26 23.92 10.37
C ALA A 29 -2.12 25.39 10.79
N ASP A 30 -1.19 25.71 11.70
CA ASP A 30 -0.86 27.10 12.06
C ASP A 30 -0.46 27.90 10.82
N TRP A 31 0.48 27.38 10.03
CA TRP A 31 0.93 28.02 8.79
C TRP A 31 -0.14 28.05 7.71
N TYR A 32 -0.95 27.00 7.59
CA TYR A 32 -2.08 26.95 6.66
C TYR A 32 -3.10 28.06 6.97
N CYS A 33 -3.45 28.23 8.25
CA CYS A 33 -4.35 29.28 8.71
C CYS A 33 -3.77 30.68 8.49
N VAL A 34 -2.48 30.91 8.76
CA VAL A 34 -1.82 32.19 8.43
C VAL A 34 -1.92 32.48 6.94
N GLY A 35 -1.62 31.49 6.09
CA GLY A 35 -1.75 31.62 4.64
C GLY A 35 -3.18 31.92 4.19
N ASN A 36 -4.18 31.31 4.83
CA ASN A 36 -5.59 31.61 4.56
C ASN A 36 -5.98 33.03 4.98
N SER A 37 -5.53 33.49 6.15
CA SER A 37 -5.73 34.87 6.61
C SER A 37 -5.12 35.86 5.62
N MET A 38 -3.89 35.61 5.15
CA MET A 38 -3.25 36.47 4.14
C MET A 38 -4.04 36.51 2.82
N LYS A 39 -4.43 35.35 2.29
CA LYS A 39 -5.26 35.26 1.06
C LYS A 39 -6.62 35.95 1.23
N SER A 40 -7.19 35.93 2.44
CA SER A 40 -8.47 36.60 2.71
C SER A 40 -8.41 38.12 2.58
N LEU A 41 -7.21 38.72 2.70
CA LEU A 41 -6.97 40.16 2.53
C LEU A 41 -6.75 40.56 1.06
N CYS A 42 -6.55 39.60 0.15
CA CYS A 42 -6.35 39.87 -1.27
C CYS A 42 -7.70 40.03 -2.00
N ASP A 43 -7.74 40.97 -2.94
CA ASP A 43 -8.84 41.16 -3.88
C ASP A 43 -8.69 40.25 -5.10
N GLY A 44 -9.82 39.77 -5.65
CA GLY A 44 -9.84 38.93 -6.85
C GLY A 44 -9.47 37.45 -6.65
N LEU A 45 -9.10 37.03 -5.43
CA LEU A 45 -8.89 35.62 -5.09
C LEU A 45 -10.15 34.98 -4.48
N GLU A 46 -10.34 33.69 -4.75
CA GLU A 46 -11.33 32.88 -4.03
C GLU A 46 -11.03 32.90 -2.53
N LYS A 47 -12.04 33.21 -1.71
CA LYS A 47 -11.86 33.31 -0.27
C LYS A 47 -11.63 31.91 0.32
N PRO A 48 -10.58 31.70 1.12
CA PRO A 48 -10.28 30.38 1.66
C PRO A 48 -11.40 29.85 2.56
N LYS A 49 -11.64 28.54 2.48
CA LYS A 49 -12.53 27.83 3.41
C LYS A 49 -11.87 27.74 4.80
N ASP A 50 -12.68 27.81 5.84
CA ASP A 50 -12.24 27.49 7.20
C ASP A 50 -11.80 26.02 7.26
N LEU A 51 -10.52 25.81 7.59
CA LEU A 51 -9.90 24.49 7.72
C LEU A 51 -10.69 23.61 8.70
N TYR A 52 -11.15 24.20 9.80
CA TYR A 52 -11.76 23.46 10.89
C TYR A 52 -13.29 23.44 10.84
N ARG A 53 -13.89 23.83 9.72
CA ARG A 53 -15.34 23.85 9.54
C ARG A 53 -15.96 22.51 9.93
N GLY A 54 -16.94 22.55 10.82
CA GLY A 54 -17.68 21.38 11.28
C GLY A 54 -16.91 20.46 12.24
N LEU A 55 -15.73 20.86 12.73
CA LEU A 55 -14.96 20.11 13.71
C LEU A 55 -15.14 20.65 15.13
N PRO A 56 -15.33 19.76 16.13
CA PRO A 56 -15.41 20.19 17.52
C PRO A 56 -14.09 20.84 17.97
N LEU A 57 -14.18 21.76 18.92
CA LEU A 57 -13.01 22.38 19.56
C LEU A 57 -12.34 21.44 20.57
N VAL A 58 -13.14 20.57 21.20
CA VAL A 58 -12.69 19.67 22.26
C VAL A 58 -13.12 18.25 21.92
N PHE A 59 -12.18 17.31 22.08
CA PHE A 59 -12.44 15.88 21.97
C PHE A 59 -12.42 15.27 23.38
N PRO A 60 -13.58 14.96 23.99
CA PRO A 60 -13.68 14.64 25.42
C PRO A 60 -12.80 13.46 25.90
N ASN A 61 -12.49 12.54 25.00
CA ASN A 61 -11.71 11.33 25.30
C ASN A 61 -10.22 11.48 24.94
N LEU A 62 -9.76 12.67 24.53
CA LEU A 62 -8.37 12.94 24.20
C LEU A 62 -7.74 13.87 25.23
N LYS A 63 -6.48 13.60 25.57
CA LYS A 63 -5.69 14.53 26.39
C LYS A 63 -5.53 15.85 25.64
N GLN A 64 -5.65 16.97 26.36
CA GLN A 64 -5.54 18.30 25.76
C GLN A 64 -4.24 18.47 24.95
N GLU A 65 -3.13 17.90 25.43
CA GLU A 65 -1.82 17.94 24.76
C GLU A 65 -1.80 17.39 23.32
N ILE A 66 -2.71 16.47 22.98
CA ILE A 66 -2.76 15.84 21.65
C ILE A 66 -4.00 16.25 20.85
N SER A 67 -4.97 16.90 21.51
CA SER A 67 -6.26 17.27 20.91
C SER A 67 -6.07 18.16 19.69
N ASP A 68 -5.21 19.17 19.78
CA ASP A 68 -4.97 20.12 18.69
C ASP A 68 -4.32 19.46 17.47
N GLY A 69 -3.33 18.58 17.70
CA GLY A 69 -2.68 17.82 16.63
C GLY A 69 -3.62 16.83 15.96
N VAL A 70 -4.49 16.14 16.73
CA VAL A 70 -5.54 15.27 16.17
C VAL A 70 -6.53 16.07 15.34
N ARG A 71 -6.98 17.22 15.85
CA ARG A 71 -7.91 18.12 15.16
C ARG A 71 -7.33 18.61 13.84
N ALA A 72 -6.08 19.08 13.86
CA ALA A 72 -5.35 19.54 12.69
C ALA A 72 -5.18 18.41 11.66
N ARG A 73 -4.79 17.21 12.11
CA ARG A 73 -4.64 16.05 11.24
C ARG A 73 -5.95 15.63 10.58
N PHE A 74 -7.03 15.56 11.35
CA PHE A 74 -8.36 15.28 10.82
C PHE A 74 -8.78 16.33 9.80
N ALA A 75 -8.64 17.62 10.12
CA ALA A 75 -8.98 18.71 9.20
C ALA A 75 -8.22 18.62 7.86
N ALA A 76 -6.95 18.24 7.91
CA ALA A 76 -6.08 18.14 6.75
C ALA A 76 -6.38 16.93 5.85
N LEU A 77 -6.67 15.78 6.47
CA LEU A 77 -6.71 14.47 5.79
C LEU A 77 -8.12 13.90 5.58
N ARG A 78 -9.16 14.40 6.26
CA ARG A 78 -10.55 13.97 6.04
C ARG A 78 -10.97 14.07 4.56
N PRO A 79 -12.07 13.42 4.12
CA PRO A 79 -12.71 13.74 2.84
C PRO A 79 -12.86 15.24 2.63
N GLU A 80 -12.59 15.74 1.41
CA GLU A 80 -12.52 17.18 1.08
C GLU A 80 -11.41 17.97 1.81
N GLY A 81 -10.55 17.29 2.58
CA GLY A 81 -9.41 17.89 3.26
C GLY A 81 -8.35 18.41 2.27
N PRO A 82 -7.62 19.48 2.60
CA PRO A 82 -6.68 20.10 1.68
C PRO A 82 -5.49 19.20 1.31
N ILE A 83 -5.06 18.30 2.19
CA ILE A 83 -3.98 17.35 1.90
C ILE A 83 -4.51 16.14 1.15
N SER A 84 -5.61 15.55 1.63
CA SER A 84 -6.21 14.35 1.01
C SER A 84 -6.69 14.63 -0.42
N SER A 85 -7.40 15.73 -0.65
CA SER A 85 -7.88 16.11 -1.98
C SER A 85 -6.74 16.39 -2.95
N ARG A 86 -5.65 17.00 -2.48
CA ARG A 86 -4.52 17.38 -3.33
C ARG A 86 -3.59 16.21 -3.65
N PHE A 87 -3.32 15.34 -2.68
CA PHE A 87 -2.25 14.36 -2.79
C PHE A 87 -2.71 12.90 -2.79
N LEU A 88 -3.94 12.61 -2.33
CA LEU A 88 -4.42 11.23 -2.18
C LEU A 88 -5.58 10.89 -3.13
N ALA A 89 -6.42 11.86 -3.49
CA ALA A 89 -7.59 11.61 -4.34
C ALA A 89 -7.23 11.00 -5.71
N ASN A 90 -6.14 11.47 -6.33
CA ASN A 90 -5.71 11.01 -7.66
C ASN A 90 -4.91 9.70 -7.63
N ASN A 91 -4.63 9.14 -6.44
CA ASN A 91 -3.96 7.86 -6.35
C ASN A 91 -4.97 6.73 -6.63
N LEU A 92 -4.60 5.81 -7.54
CA LEU A 92 -5.36 4.58 -7.74
C LEU A 92 -5.24 3.67 -6.50
N THR A 93 -6.31 2.94 -6.20
CA THR A 93 -6.32 1.89 -5.17
C THR A 93 -5.88 0.56 -5.78
N ILE A 94 -6.24 0.33 -7.05
CA ILE A 94 -5.92 -0.87 -7.83
C ILE A 94 -5.47 -0.41 -9.22
N VAL A 95 -4.43 -1.00 -9.80
CA VAL A 95 -4.01 -0.70 -11.18
C VAL A 95 -3.52 -1.95 -11.89
N VAL A 96 -3.86 -2.10 -13.17
CA VAL A 96 -3.33 -3.15 -14.05
C VAL A 96 -2.33 -2.52 -14.99
N VAL A 97 -1.10 -3.04 -15.02
CA VAL A 97 -0.03 -2.61 -15.92
C VAL A 97 0.56 -3.85 -16.58
N GLY A 98 0.43 -3.93 -17.91
CA GLY A 98 0.78 -5.15 -18.65
C GLY A 98 -0.03 -6.35 -18.16
N ASP A 99 0.65 -7.41 -17.76
CA ASP A 99 0.06 -8.64 -17.21
C ASP A 99 0.05 -8.67 -15.67
N SER A 100 0.27 -7.53 -15.01
CA SER A 100 0.39 -7.44 -13.55
C SER A 100 -0.68 -6.54 -12.94
N VAL A 101 -1.42 -7.03 -11.95
CA VAL A 101 -2.33 -6.22 -11.13
C VAL A 101 -1.66 -5.84 -9.82
N PHE A 102 -1.63 -4.55 -9.53
CA PHE A 102 -1.07 -3.98 -8.31
C PHE A 102 -2.19 -3.59 -7.36
N VAL A 103 -2.02 -3.96 -6.09
CA VAL A 103 -2.97 -3.68 -5.01
C VAL A 103 -2.24 -3.67 -3.68
N HIS A 104 -2.67 -2.85 -2.72
CA HIS A 104 -1.96 -2.78 -1.44
C HIS A 104 -2.03 -4.09 -0.63
N GLY A 105 -3.23 -4.66 -0.44
CA GLY A 105 -3.43 -5.93 0.27
C GLY A 105 -3.69 -7.13 -0.65
N GLY A 106 -4.75 -7.08 -1.44
CA GLY A 106 -5.11 -8.15 -2.37
C GLY A 106 -6.55 -8.05 -2.91
N LEU A 107 -6.90 -8.89 -3.89
CA LEU A 107 -8.24 -8.92 -4.50
C LEU A 107 -8.93 -10.27 -4.30
N LEU A 108 -10.20 -10.24 -3.90
CA LEU A 108 -11.09 -11.41 -3.88
C LEU A 108 -11.96 -11.41 -5.16
N PRO A 109 -12.55 -12.54 -5.55
CA PRO A 109 -13.44 -12.61 -6.71
C PRO A 109 -14.54 -11.53 -6.66
N SER A 110 -15.14 -11.33 -5.49
CA SER A 110 -16.16 -10.30 -5.25
C SER A 110 -15.68 -8.86 -5.52
N HIS A 111 -14.38 -8.58 -5.44
CA HIS A 111 -13.85 -7.25 -5.80
C HIS A 111 -13.71 -7.09 -7.31
N VAL A 112 -13.33 -8.16 -8.02
CA VAL A 112 -13.24 -8.14 -9.48
C VAL A 112 -14.63 -8.03 -10.08
N ASP A 113 -15.59 -8.82 -9.58
CA ASP A 113 -17.01 -8.77 -9.99
C ASP A 113 -17.63 -7.39 -9.74
N TYR A 114 -17.22 -6.70 -8.68
CA TYR A 114 -17.68 -5.34 -8.38
C TYR A 114 -17.17 -4.30 -9.38
N GLY A 115 -16.01 -4.55 -10.01
CA GLY A 115 -15.36 -3.69 -11.00
C GLY A 115 -14.21 -2.87 -10.42
N LEU A 116 -13.00 -3.09 -10.93
CA LEU A 116 -11.77 -2.43 -10.43
C LEU A 116 -11.80 -0.90 -10.63
N ASP A 117 -12.25 -0.45 -11.81
CA ASP A 117 -12.38 0.97 -12.12
C ASP A 117 -13.41 1.64 -11.22
N ARG A 118 -14.55 0.97 -11.00
CA ARG A 118 -15.57 1.44 -10.06
C ARG A 118 -15.02 1.60 -8.65
N ILE A 119 -14.20 0.67 -8.16
CA ILE A 119 -13.56 0.81 -6.83
C ILE A 119 -12.67 2.06 -6.81
N ASN A 120 -11.85 2.26 -7.84
CA ASN A 120 -10.99 3.44 -7.93
C ASN A 120 -11.79 4.75 -7.96
N GLU A 121 -12.86 4.81 -8.75
CA GLU A 121 -13.74 5.97 -8.84
C GLU A 121 -14.43 6.26 -7.50
N GLU A 122 -15.02 5.25 -6.86
CA GLU A 122 -15.72 5.45 -5.59
C GLU A 122 -14.77 5.88 -4.45
N VAL A 123 -13.53 5.36 -4.42
CA VAL A 123 -12.52 5.80 -3.46
C VAL A 123 -12.07 7.23 -3.76
N ARG A 124 -11.76 7.57 -5.02
CA ARG A 124 -11.40 8.95 -5.41
C ARG A 124 -12.50 9.94 -5.06
N ASP A 125 -13.73 9.63 -5.43
CA ASP A 125 -14.87 10.53 -5.25
C ASP A 125 -15.18 10.70 -3.75
N TRP A 126 -15.00 9.65 -2.95
CA TRP A 126 -15.05 9.75 -1.49
C TRP A 126 -13.96 10.67 -0.93
N ILE A 127 -12.69 10.48 -1.33
CA ILE A 127 -11.58 11.32 -0.85
C ILE A 127 -11.80 12.80 -1.25
N SER A 128 -12.27 13.05 -2.47
CA SER A 128 -12.58 14.38 -2.99
C SER A 128 -13.85 15.02 -2.39
N GLY A 129 -14.63 14.28 -1.60
CA GLY A 129 -15.90 14.75 -1.03
C GLY A 129 -17.06 14.80 -2.03
N LEU A 130 -16.91 14.24 -3.23
CA LEU A 130 -17.99 14.09 -4.22
C LEU A 130 -18.96 12.97 -3.83
N LYS A 131 -18.49 12.01 -3.03
CA LYS A 131 -19.29 10.93 -2.45
C LYS A 131 -19.15 10.94 -0.93
N GLU A 132 -20.27 10.82 -0.22
CA GLU A 132 -20.27 10.86 1.25
C GLU A 132 -19.49 9.69 1.88
N SER A 133 -19.56 8.51 1.28
CA SER A 133 -18.90 7.32 1.80
C SER A 133 -18.56 6.30 0.72
N VAL A 134 -17.62 5.43 1.04
CA VAL A 134 -17.28 4.23 0.27
C VAL A 134 -17.62 2.99 1.09
N SER A 135 -17.95 1.88 0.41
CA SER A 135 -18.28 0.63 1.09
C SER A 135 -17.14 0.20 2.02
N LYS A 136 -17.46 -0.01 3.30
CA LYS A 136 -16.49 -0.46 4.30
C LYS A 136 -15.81 -1.76 3.88
N ASN A 137 -16.49 -2.65 3.15
CA ASN A 137 -15.88 -3.90 2.69
C ASN A 137 -14.77 -3.69 1.67
N LEU A 138 -14.70 -2.53 0.99
CA LEU A 138 -13.64 -2.20 0.04
C LEU A 138 -12.39 -1.63 0.71
N ILE A 139 -12.56 -0.93 1.84
CA ILE A 139 -11.48 -0.12 2.46
C ILE A 139 -11.18 -0.46 3.94
N ARG A 140 -12.04 -1.22 4.61
CA ARG A 140 -11.92 -1.63 6.01
C ARG A 140 -12.13 -3.13 6.18
N GLY A 141 -11.47 -3.70 7.18
CA GLY A 141 -11.63 -5.09 7.58
C GLY A 141 -10.75 -6.04 6.77
N ARG A 142 -10.53 -7.24 7.31
CA ARG A 142 -9.50 -8.20 6.85
C ARG A 142 -9.65 -8.67 5.40
N ASN A 143 -10.84 -8.52 4.81
CA ASN A 143 -11.12 -8.95 3.45
C ASN A 143 -11.14 -7.78 2.45
N SER A 144 -10.86 -6.56 2.89
CA SER A 144 -10.87 -5.39 2.00
C SER A 144 -9.60 -5.28 1.15
N VAL A 145 -9.71 -4.52 0.06
CA VAL A 145 -8.66 -4.37 -0.97
C VAL A 145 -7.31 -3.95 -0.37
N VAL A 146 -7.33 -3.11 0.65
CA VAL A 146 -6.12 -2.58 1.31
C VAL A 146 -5.71 -3.34 2.57
N TRP A 147 -6.45 -4.36 3.02
CA TRP A 147 -6.11 -5.11 4.24
C TRP A 147 -5.99 -6.61 4.04
N LEU A 148 -6.39 -7.13 2.87
CA LEU A 148 -6.35 -8.56 2.58
C LEU A 148 -4.93 -9.09 2.71
N ARG A 149 -4.78 -10.23 3.42
CA ARG A 149 -3.50 -10.93 3.60
C ARG A 149 -3.49 -12.34 3.00
N LYS A 150 -4.61 -12.75 2.38
CA LYS A 150 -4.86 -14.15 1.97
C LYS A 150 -3.81 -14.71 1.01
N PHE A 151 -3.13 -13.85 0.23
CA PHE A 151 -2.08 -14.23 -0.73
C PHE A 151 -0.68 -13.73 -0.34
N SER A 152 -0.57 -13.09 0.82
CA SER A 152 0.67 -12.51 1.34
C SER A 152 1.05 -13.03 2.72
N GLN A 153 0.35 -14.05 3.23
CA GLN A 153 0.63 -14.64 4.54
C GLN A 153 2.10 -15.06 4.64
N GLU A 154 2.67 -14.97 5.84
CA GLU A 154 4.08 -15.24 6.10
C GLU A 154 4.52 -16.62 5.56
N LEU A 155 3.79 -17.68 5.93
CA LEU A 155 4.02 -19.02 5.41
C LEU A 155 3.31 -19.23 4.06
N ALA A 156 4.08 -19.58 3.04
CA ALA A 156 3.59 -19.80 1.68
C ALA A 156 2.46 -20.85 1.60
N GLN A 157 2.50 -21.89 2.44
CA GLN A 157 1.47 -22.94 2.51
C GLN A 157 0.08 -22.44 2.94
N HIS A 158 0.00 -21.24 3.53
CA HIS A 158 -1.26 -20.62 3.95
C HIS A 158 -1.84 -19.70 2.88
N CYS A 159 -1.17 -19.56 1.72
CA CYS A 159 -1.69 -18.79 0.61
C CYS A 159 -2.77 -19.59 -0.14
N ASP A 160 -3.92 -18.95 -0.37
CA ASP A 160 -5.04 -19.55 -1.10
C ASP A 160 -4.83 -19.41 -2.61
N CYS A 161 -3.95 -20.26 -3.17
CA CYS A 161 -3.55 -20.19 -4.57
C CYS A 161 -4.70 -20.43 -5.54
N SER A 162 -5.69 -21.26 -5.16
CA SER A 162 -6.87 -21.53 -6.00
C SER A 162 -7.74 -20.27 -6.16
N THR A 163 -8.00 -19.55 -5.06
CA THR A 163 -8.73 -18.28 -5.13
C THR A 163 -7.95 -17.23 -5.92
N LEU A 164 -6.63 -17.16 -5.73
CA LEU A 164 -5.77 -16.22 -6.49
C LEU A 164 -5.84 -16.48 -7.99
N GLU A 165 -5.76 -17.74 -8.40
CA GLU A 165 -5.83 -18.15 -9.81
C GLU A 165 -7.17 -17.77 -10.43
N HIS A 166 -8.28 -18.00 -9.71
CA HIS A 166 -9.61 -17.58 -10.16
C HIS A 166 -9.71 -16.05 -10.34
N VAL A 167 -9.16 -15.28 -9.39
CA VAL A 167 -9.13 -13.81 -9.48
C VAL A 167 -8.35 -13.34 -10.71
N LEU A 168 -7.17 -13.90 -10.94
CA LEU A 168 -6.33 -13.52 -12.08
C LEU A 168 -6.98 -13.91 -13.42
N ALA A 169 -7.58 -15.11 -13.50
CA ALA A 169 -8.31 -15.55 -14.69
C ALA A 169 -9.50 -14.65 -15.05
N THR A 170 -10.06 -13.93 -14.07
CA THR A 170 -11.19 -13.01 -14.28
C THR A 170 -10.73 -11.62 -14.74
N ILE A 171 -9.46 -11.24 -14.53
CA ILE A 171 -8.90 -9.96 -14.95
C ILE A 171 -8.23 -10.15 -16.32
N PRO A 172 -8.74 -9.53 -17.40
CA PRO A 172 -8.20 -9.74 -18.75
C PRO A 172 -6.70 -9.47 -18.84
N GLY A 173 -5.94 -10.47 -19.27
CA GLY A 173 -4.48 -10.39 -19.47
C GLY A 173 -3.63 -10.47 -18.20
N ALA A 174 -4.22 -10.49 -17.00
CA ALA A 174 -3.46 -10.57 -15.76
C ALA A 174 -2.90 -11.98 -15.54
N LYS A 175 -1.60 -12.05 -15.25
CA LYS A 175 -0.88 -13.29 -14.90
C LYS A 175 -0.41 -13.30 -13.45
N ARG A 176 -0.26 -12.13 -12.83
CA ARG A 176 0.22 -12.03 -11.44
C ARG A 176 -0.38 -10.85 -10.69
N MET A 177 -0.49 -11.01 -9.38
CA MET A 177 -0.87 -9.98 -8.42
C MET A 177 0.35 -9.56 -7.62
N ILE A 178 0.62 -8.26 -7.57
CA ILE A 178 1.73 -7.65 -6.84
C ILE A 178 1.15 -6.91 -5.65
N MET A 179 1.60 -7.26 -4.45
CA MET A 179 1.01 -6.76 -3.20
C MET A 179 2.03 -6.48 -2.11
N GLY A 180 1.68 -5.53 -1.25
CA GLY A 180 2.44 -5.17 -0.05
C GLY A 180 1.71 -5.62 1.22
N HIS A 181 1.62 -4.70 2.19
CA HIS A 181 0.84 -4.78 3.44
C HIS A 181 1.31 -5.82 4.48
N THR A 182 1.74 -7.00 4.02
CA THR A 182 2.27 -8.06 4.87
C THR A 182 3.77 -8.13 4.67
N ILE A 183 4.50 -7.70 5.70
CA ILE A 183 5.96 -7.66 5.72
C ILE A 183 6.52 -9.06 5.44
N GLN A 184 7.50 -9.11 4.54
CA GLN A 184 8.28 -10.26 4.13
C GLN A 184 9.69 -10.10 4.68
N GLU A 185 10.00 -10.79 5.79
CA GLU A 185 11.31 -10.65 6.44
C GLU A 185 12.46 -11.18 5.57
N SER A 186 12.17 -12.10 4.65
CA SER A 186 13.15 -12.69 3.72
C SER A 186 13.34 -11.89 2.41
N GLY A 187 12.74 -10.69 2.33
CA GLY A 187 12.76 -9.87 1.12
C GLY A 187 11.60 -10.16 0.15
N ILE A 188 11.65 -9.50 -1.01
CA ILE A 188 10.67 -9.67 -2.08
C ILE A 188 10.71 -11.12 -2.55
N ASN A 189 9.53 -11.73 -2.66
CA ASN A 189 9.44 -13.12 -3.07
C ASN A 189 8.09 -13.42 -3.75
N GLY A 190 7.95 -14.65 -4.23
CA GLY A 190 6.79 -15.11 -4.98
C GLY A 190 6.25 -16.42 -4.44
N VAL A 191 4.94 -16.56 -4.48
CA VAL A 191 4.21 -17.77 -4.10
C VAL A 191 3.19 -18.10 -5.18
N CYS A 192 2.60 -19.30 -5.10
CA CYS A 192 1.63 -19.78 -6.09
C CYS A 192 2.20 -19.73 -7.52
N GLU A 193 3.40 -20.29 -7.73
CA GLU A 193 4.09 -20.27 -9.04
C GLU A 193 4.28 -18.85 -9.58
N ASN A 194 4.68 -17.92 -8.71
CA ASN A 194 4.89 -16.49 -9.01
C ASN A 194 3.63 -15.75 -9.49
N ARG A 195 2.43 -16.31 -9.27
CA ARG A 195 1.16 -15.60 -9.45
C ARG A 195 0.91 -14.56 -8.36
N ALA A 196 1.49 -14.72 -7.16
CA ALA A 196 1.47 -13.69 -6.12
C ALA A 196 2.90 -13.26 -5.80
N ILE A 197 3.20 -11.97 -6.03
CA ILE A 197 4.49 -11.35 -5.73
C ILE A 197 4.33 -10.43 -4.52
N ARG A 198 5.04 -10.76 -3.45
CA ARG A 198 4.95 -10.10 -2.14
C ARG A 198 6.12 -9.13 -2.02
N ILE A 199 5.85 -7.83 -2.05
CA ILE A 199 6.90 -6.78 -2.20
C ILE A 199 7.14 -5.92 -0.96
N ASP A 200 6.38 -6.12 0.13
CA ASP A 200 6.58 -5.35 1.36
C ASP A 200 7.71 -5.96 2.19
N VAL A 201 8.87 -5.31 2.19
CA VAL A 201 10.04 -5.72 2.99
C VAL A 201 10.14 -4.97 4.33
N GLY A 202 9.11 -4.22 4.71
CA GLY A 202 9.07 -3.51 5.99
C GLY A 202 10.16 -2.43 6.14
N MET A 203 10.41 -1.66 5.07
CA MET A 203 11.51 -0.67 4.98
C MET A 203 11.47 0.44 6.04
N SER A 204 10.29 0.78 6.57
CA SER A 204 10.17 1.85 7.56
C SER A 204 10.83 1.45 8.89
N LYS A 205 11.50 2.41 9.53
CA LYS A 205 12.02 2.27 10.91
C LYS A 205 10.92 1.91 11.92
N GLY A 206 9.68 2.32 11.67
CA GLY A 206 8.52 1.98 12.51
C GLY A 206 7.98 0.56 12.30
N CYS A 207 8.50 -0.17 11.30
CA CYS A 207 8.21 -1.56 11.04
C CYS A 207 9.40 -2.42 11.51
N ILE A 208 10.08 -3.10 10.59
CA ILE A 208 11.28 -3.91 10.90
C ILE A 208 12.57 -3.26 10.42
N ASN A 209 12.52 -2.03 9.88
CA ASN A 209 13.67 -1.33 9.32
C ASN A 209 14.42 -2.19 8.27
N GLY A 210 13.65 -2.89 7.43
CA GLY A 210 14.17 -3.84 6.45
C GLY A 210 14.99 -3.17 5.36
N LEU A 211 15.89 -3.93 4.74
CA LEU A 211 16.69 -3.44 3.62
C LEU A 211 15.77 -3.14 2.42
N PRO A 212 15.90 -1.96 1.77
CA PRO A 212 15.14 -1.67 0.56
C PRO A 212 15.46 -2.65 -0.57
N GLU A 213 14.41 -3.12 -1.24
CA GLU A 213 14.49 -3.96 -2.43
C GLU A 213 13.55 -3.44 -3.51
N VAL A 214 13.89 -3.68 -4.78
CA VAL A 214 13.13 -3.21 -5.93
C VAL A 214 12.73 -4.39 -6.80
N LEU A 215 11.45 -4.51 -7.11
CA LEU A 215 10.96 -5.41 -8.15
C LEU A 215 11.05 -4.72 -9.51
N GLU A 216 11.93 -5.21 -10.37
CA GLU A 216 12.06 -4.78 -11.76
C GLU A 216 11.17 -5.65 -12.66
N ILE A 217 10.35 -4.98 -13.49
CA ILE A 217 9.48 -5.61 -14.48
C ILE A 217 9.81 -4.98 -15.84
N ASN A 218 10.35 -5.77 -16.76
CA ASN A 218 10.75 -5.31 -18.09
C ASN A 218 9.97 -6.04 -19.18
N GLY A 219 8.83 -5.48 -19.61
CA GLY A 219 7.98 -6.10 -20.61
C GLY A 219 7.56 -7.52 -20.24
N ASN A 220 7.90 -8.49 -21.09
CA ASN A 220 7.64 -9.91 -20.87
C ASN A 220 8.85 -10.68 -20.28
N SER A 221 9.93 -9.98 -19.91
CA SER A 221 11.08 -10.60 -19.25
C SER A 221 10.72 -11.12 -17.86
N GLU A 222 11.55 -12.04 -17.37
CA GLU A 222 11.42 -12.56 -16.00
C GLU A 222 11.51 -11.43 -14.96
N LEU A 223 10.78 -11.61 -13.86
CA LEU A 223 10.82 -10.67 -12.74
C LEU A 223 12.20 -10.70 -12.09
N ARG A 224 12.76 -9.53 -11.81
CA ARG A 224 14.05 -9.42 -11.13
C ARG A 224 13.93 -8.63 -9.85
N VAL A 225 14.58 -9.12 -8.79
CA VAL A 225 14.72 -8.38 -7.53
C VAL A 225 16.10 -7.73 -7.51
N LEU A 226 16.13 -6.40 -7.37
CA LEU A 226 17.34 -5.62 -7.17
C LEU A 226 17.47 -5.32 -5.67
N THR A 227 18.56 -5.78 -5.07
CA THR A 227 18.79 -5.66 -3.63
C THR A 227 20.28 -5.47 -3.34
N SER A 228 20.58 -4.68 -2.31
CA SER A 228 21.94 -4.57 -1.75
C SER A 228 22.24 -5.67 -0.73
N ASN A 229 21.29 -6.58 -0.47
CA ASN A 229 21.46 -7.69 0.46
C ASN A 229 22.56 -8.67 -0.05
N PRO A 230 23.68 -8.82 0.67
CA PRO A 230 24.80 -9.66 0.23
C PRO A 230 24.44 -11.14 0.08
N ILE A 231 23.41 -11.62 0.80
CA ILE A 231 22.94 -13.01 0.73
C ILE A 231 22.36 -13.31 -0.66
N TYR A 232 21.71 -12.31 -1.29
CA TYR A 232 21.16 -12.45 -2.63
C TYR A 232 22.23 -12.34 -3.73
N GLN A 233 23.26 -11.51 -3.54
CA GLN A 233 24.37 -11.39 -4.50
C GLN A 233 25.14 -12.70 -4.64
N LYS A 234 25.46 -13.36 -3.52
CA LYS A 234 26.16 -14.65 -3.54
C LYS A 234 25.38 -15.75 -4.25
N ARG A 235 24.07 -15.84 -4.06
CA ARG A 235 23.22 -16.85 -4.73
C ARG A 235 23.03 -16.57 -6.22
N TYR A 236 22.93 -15.29 -6.65
CA TYR A 236 22.87 -14.94 -8.06
C TYR A 236 24.15 -15.33 -8.80
N GLU A 237 25.31 -15.05 -8.19
CA GLU A 237 26.62 -15.50 -8.69
C GLU A 237 26.71 -17.03 -8.74
N SER A 238 26.22 -17.74 -7.72
CA SER A 238 26.17 -19.21 -7.72
C SER A 238 25.26 -19.78 -8.82
N SER A 239 24.08 -19.20 -9.07
CA SER A 239 23.17 -19.64 -10.13
C SER A 239 23.70 -19.37 -11.56
N VAL A 240 24.46 -18.28 -11.75
CA VAL A 240 25.17 -18.00 -13.02
C VAL A 240 26.32 -18.99 -13.21
N VAL A 241 27.04 -19.34 -12.14
CA VAL A 241 28.11 -20.34 -12.18
C VAL A 241 27.54 -21.76 -12.42
N GLU A 242 26.44 -22.14 -11.78
CA GLU A 242 25.77 -23.44 -11.99
C GLU A 242 25.18 -23.62 -13.39
N SER A 243 24.74 -22.52 -14.03
CA SER A 243 24.31 -22.57 -15.44
C SER A 243 25.45 -22.94 -16.41
N ASN A 244 26.71 -22.75 -15.97
CA ASN A 244 27.92 -23.11 -16.73
C ASN A 244 28.55 -24.44 -16.30
N THR A 245 28.06 -25.12 -15.25
CA THR A 245 28.68 -26.34 -14.68
C THR A 245 27.75 -27.54 -14.60
N LYS A 246 26.71 -27.64 -15.44
CA LYS A 246 25.94 -28.89 -15.58
C LYS A 246 26.70 -29.99 -16.33
N GLU A 247 27.77 -30.47 -15.69
CA GLU A 247 28.20 -31.88 -15.70
C GLU A 247 28.84 -32.20 -14.34
N GLY A 248 28.13 -32.93 -13.46
CA GLY A 248 28.78 -33.74 -12.41
C GLY A 248 28.30 -33.59 -10.96
N LEU A 249 27.70 -34.68 -10.47
CA LEU A 249 27.57 -35.18 -9.09
C LEU A 249 26.77 -34.39 -8.03
N GLY A 250 25.78 -35.09 -7.46
CA GLY A 250 24.89 -34.58 -6.42
C GLY A 250 25.40 -34.72 -4.98
N LEU A 251 24.80 -33.90 -4.11
CA LEU A 251 24.79 -34.08 -2.66
C LEU A 251 23.44 -33.58 -2.12
N LEU A 252 22.71 -34.45 -1.41
CA LEU A 252 21.43 -34.15 -0.79
C LEU A 252 21.65 -33.46 0.57
N ILE A 253 21.22 -32.20 0.69
CA ILE A 253 21.04 -31.49 1.98
C ILE A 253 19.55 -31.11 2.08
N PRO A 254 18.88 -31.29 3.24
CA PRO A 254 17.46 -30.99 3.35
C PRO A 254 17.23 -29.46 3.37
N GLU A 255 16.59 -28.91 2.35
CA GLU A 255 16.17 -27.51 2.32
C GLU A 255 14.89 -27.31 3.16
N HIS A 256 15.01 -26.63 4.29
CA HIS A 256 13.88 -26.03 5.02
C HIS A 256 14.05 -24.50 5.07
N GLY A 257 14.25 -23.89 3.90
CA GLY A 257 14.27 -22.44 3.71
C GLY A 257 13.17 -22.01 2.72
N PRO A 258 12.67 -20.76 2.80
CA PRO A 258 11.70 -20.26 1.84
C PRO A 258 12.29 -20.28 0.43
N LYS A 259 11.58 -20.91 -0.51
CA LYS A 259 11.96 -20.96 -1.93
C LYS A 259 11.94 -19.56 -2.52
N GLN A 260 13.01 -19.22 -3.23
CA GLN A 260 13.09 -18.03 -4.08
C GLN A 260 11.96 -18.04 -5.12
N VAL A 261 11.70 -16.86 -5.70
CA VAL A 261 11.07 -16.74 -7.02
C VAL A 261 11.99 -17.44 -8.02
N GLU A 262 11.93 -18.77 -8.09
CA GLU A 262 12.52 -19.51 -9.20
C GLU A 262 11.54 -19.34 -10.36
N VAL A 263 11.94 -18.52 -11.32
CA VAL A 263 11.19 -18.30 -12.55
C VAL A 263 11.56 -19.44 -13.51
N LYS A 264 10.60 -20.31 -13.81
CA LYS A 264 10.69 -21.18 -14.98
C LYS A 264 9.82 -20.54 -16.07
N ALA A 265 10.42 -20.34 -17.24
CA ALA A 265 9.74 -20.04 -18.49
C ALA A 265 8.76 -21.15 -18.88
#